data_AF-A0A2T2SGN9-F1
#
_entry.id   AF-A0A2T2SGN9-F1
#
_cell.length_a   1.000
_cell.length_b   1.000
_cell.length_c   1.000
_cell.angle_alpha   90.00
_cell.angle_beta   90.00
_cell.angle_gamma   90.00
#
_symmetry.space_group_name_H-M   'P 1'
#
loop_
_entity.id
_entity.type
_entity.pdbx_description
1 polymer ?
#
loop_
_entity_poly.entity_id
_entity_poly.type
_entity_poly.pdbx_seq_one_letter_code
_entity_poly.pdbx_strand_id
1 'polypeptide(L)'
;KHLEIDHPYNTYQTQGLPPGPITNSSPSSLRAATGPERHEYLYFAADGTGGHTFSRTLQEHNRAAQKYQRLLDRRGEENSSN
;
A
#
# COMPACT_ATOMS: atom_id res chain seq x y z
N LYS A 1 -2.71 -15.55 7.44
CA LYS A 1 -1.76 -16.68 7.55
C LYS A 1 -0.34 -16.33 7.10
N HIS A 2 -0.09 -15.80 5.89
CA HIS A 2 1.30 -15.50 5.47
C HIS A 2 1.92 -14.25 6.11
N LEU A 3 1.12 -13.32 6.62
CA LEU A 3 1.60 -12.09 7.27
C LEU A 3 2.23 -12.35 8.65
N GLU A 4 2.00 -13.53 9.23
CA GLU A 4 2.41 -13.90 10.59
C GLU A 4 3.67 -14.79 10.59
N ILE A 5 4.29 -15.02 9.43
CA ILE A 5 5.51 -15.82 9.32
C ILE A 5 6.67 -15.08 9.97
N ASP A 6 7.37 -15.74 10.89
CA ASP A 6 8.61 -15.26 11.47
C ASP A 6 9.76 -15.39 10.44
N HIS A 7 10.14 -14.26 9.83
CA HIS A 7 11.18 -14.19 8.81
C HIS A 7 11.77 -12.78 8.75
N PRO A 8 13.09 -12.60 8.57
CA PRO A 8 13.75 -11.29 8.61
C PRO A 8 13.28 -10.30 7.53
N TYR A 9 12.59 -10.77 6.48
CA TYR A 9 11.99 -9.92 5.44
C TYR A 9 10.52 -9.55 5.71
N ASN A 10 9.91 -10.01 6.80
CA ASN A 10 8.52 -9.71 7.13
C ASN A 10 8.40 -8.33 7.81
N THR A 11 8.14 -7.30 7.02
CA THR A 11 7.97 -5.92 7.51
C THR A 11 6.66 -5.68 8.28
N TYR A 12 5.78 -6.69 8.42
CA TYR A 12 4.65 -6.61 9.36
C TYR A 12 5.09 -6.84 10.81
N GLN A 13 6.20 -7.57 11.03
CA GLN A 13 6.69 -7.92 12.36
C GLN A 13 8.02 -7.24 12.70
N THR A 14 8.90 -7.10 11.71
CA THR A 14 10.22 -6.48 11.88
C THR A 14 10.15 -4.99 11.56
N GLN A 15 10.62 -4.15 12.50
CA GLN A 15 10.72 -2.71 12.28
C GLN A 15 11.95 -2.36 11.44
N GLY A 16 11.80 -1.37 10.56
CA GLY A 16 12.87 -0.90 9.67
C GLY A 16 12.91 -1.62 8.34
N LEU A 17 14.06 -1.51 7.65
CA LEU A 17 14.27 -2.13 6.34
C LEU A 17 14.69 -3.60 6.50
N PRO A 18 14.31 -4.47 5.55
CA PRO A 18 14.81 -5.84 5.51
C PRO A 18 16.34 -5.89 5.28
N PRO A 19 17.01 -7.04 5.54
CA PRO A 19 18.46 -7.17 5.40
C PRO A 19 19.02 -6.90 4.00
N GLY A 20 18.18 -6.99 2.96
CA GLY A 20 18.57 -6.74 1.58
C GLY A 20 17.37 -6.40 0.68
N PRO A 21 17.61 -6.02 -0.58
CA PRO A 21 16.55 -5.75 -1.55
C PRO A 21 15.72 -6.99 -1.84
N ILE A 22 14.42 -6.80 -2.04
CA ILE A 22 13.49 -7.88 -2.43
C ILE A 22 13.42 -8.08 -3.95
N THR A 23 13.78 -7.07 -4.74
CA THR A 23 13.71 -7.08 -6.20
C THR A 23 14.78 -6.20 -6.83
N ASN A 24 14.94 -6.31 -8.16
CA ASN A 24 15.74 -5.39 -8.95
C ASN A 24 15.00 -4.06 -9.13
N SER A 25 15.58 -2.97 -8.63
CA SER A 25 14.97 -1.63 -8.69
C SER A 25 15.17 -0.98 -10.07
N SER A 26 14.15 -0.25 -10.54
CA SER A 26 14.27 0.58 -11.73
C SER A 26 14.99 1.90 -11.42
N PRO A 27 15.50 2.62 -12.44
CA PRO A 27 16.10 3.93 -12.24
C PRO A 27 15.16 4.96 -11.60
N SER A 28 13.85 4.90 -11.87
CA SER A 28 12.88 5.81 -11.24
C SER A 28 12.71 5.51 -9.75
N SER A 29 12.67 4.24 -9.35
CA SER A 29 12.61 3.84 -7.94
C SER A 29 13.85 4.31 -7.16
N LEU A 30 15.05 4.19 -7.75
CA LEU A 30 16.28 4.67 -7.12
C LEU A 30 16.28 6.20 -6.93
N ARG A 31 15.77 6.95 -7.90
CA ARG A 31 15.61 8.42 -7.77
C ARG A 31 14.61 8.78 -6.67
N ALA A 32 13.49 8.08 -6.58
CA ALA A 32 12.51 8.31 -5.52
C ALA A 32 13.08 8.01 -4.12
N ALA A 33 13.90 6.97 -3.99
CA ALA A 33 14.56 6.61 -2.72
C ALA A 33 15.62 7.64 -2.29
N THR A 34 16.35 8.24 -3.23
CA THR A 34 17.43 9.20 -2.96
C THR A 34 16.97 10.65 -2.88
N GLY A 35 15.86 10.99 -3.54
CA GLY A 35 15.27 12.33 -3.55
C GLY A 35 13.75 12.26 -3.41
N PRO A 36 13.22 11.89 -2.23
CA PRO A 36 11.78 11.80 -2.02
C PRO A 36 11.13 13.18 -2.00
N GLU A 37 9.85 13.24 -2.40
CA GLU A 37 9.02 14.42 -2.17
C GLU A 37 8.81 14.63 -0.67
N ARG A 38 8.82 15.89 -0.21
CA ARG A 38 8.60 16.20 1.20
C ARG A 38 7.11 16.26 1.50
N HIS A 39 6.64 15.31 2.30
CA HIS A 39 5.27 15.25 2.79
C HIS A 39 5.19 14.53 4.14
N GLU A 40 4.03 14.60 4.79
CA GLU A 40 3.77 13.98 6.10
C GLU A 40 2.83 12.77 6.02
N TYR A 41 2.66 12.20 4.82
CA TYR A 41 1.83 11.01 4.65
C TYR A 41 2.48 9.78 5.29
N LEU A 42 1.69 9.04 6.05
CA LEU A 42 2.09 7.80 6.72
C LEU A 42 1.37 6.57 6.13
N TYR A 43 0.23 6.79 5.47
CA TYR A 43 -0.62 5.73 4.97
C TYR A 43 -1.00 6.00 3.51
N PHE A 44 -1.21 4.93 2.76
CA PHE A 44 -1.80 4.98 1.42
C PHE A 44 -2.81 3.84 1.23
N ALA A 45 -3.85 4.07 0.45
CA ALA A 45 -4.83 3.07 0.05
C ALA A 45 -5.15 3.23 -1.44
N ALA A 46 -5.45 2.13 -2.15
CA ALA A 46 -5.87 2.21 -3.55
C ALA A 46 -7.19 3.00 -3.68
N ASP A 47 -7.35 3.76 -4.76
CA ASP A 47 -8.54 4.60 -5.00
C ASP A 47 -9.54 4.00 -6.01
N GLY A 48 -9.15 2.94 -6.71
CA GLY A 48 -9.96 2.25 -7.73
C GLY A 48 -9.76 2.76 -9.16
N THR A 49 -8.97 3.81 -9.39
CA THR A 49 -8.61 4.32 -10.73
C THR A 49 -7.25 3.82 -11.21
N GLY A 50 -6.56 3.02 -10.38
CA GLY A 50 -5.16 2.63 -10.58
C GLY A 50 -4.17 3.53 -9.82
N GLY A 51 -4.67 4.47 -9.01
CA GLY A 51 -3.88 5.35 -8.17
C GLY A 51 -4.01 5.03 -6.67
N HIS A 52 -3.60 6.00 -5.86
CA HIS A 52 -3.60 5.92 -4.41
C HIS A 52 -4.10 7.21 -3.76
N THR A 53 -4.86 7.04 -2.67
CA THR A 53 -5.15 8.11 -1.71
C THR A 53 -4.11 8.05 -0.58
N PHE A 54 -3.40 9.15 -0.37
CA PHE A 54 -2.42 9.30 0.72
C PHE A 54 -3.06 9.96 1.95
N SER A 55 -2.64 9.57 3.16
CA SER A 55 -3.25 10.03 4.41
C SER A 55 -2.21 10.21 5.51
N ARG A 56 -2.45 11.18 6.39
CA ARG A 56 -1.56 11.49 7.53
C ARG A 56 -1.97 10.73 8.79
N THR A 57 -3.26 10.44 8.92
CA THR A 57 -3.82 9.78 10.11
C THR A 57 -4.41 8.41 9.78
N LEU A 58 -4.47 7.54 10.79
CA LEU A 58 -5.12 6.24 10.68
C LEU A 58 -6.62 6.36 10.37
N GLN A 59 -7.29 7.40 10.90
CA GLN A 59 -8.72 7.62 10.65
C GLN A 59 -8.98 7.94 9.17
N GLU A 60 -8.17 8.80 8.57
CA GLU A 60 -8.25 9.11 7.13
C GLU A 60 -7.98 7.86 6.29
N HIS A 61 -6.94 7.10 6.63
CA HIS A 61 -6.62 5.85 5.96
C HIS A 61 -7.79 4.86 5.98
N ASN A 62 -8.41 4.66 7.15
CA ASN A 62 -9.55 3.75 7.30
C ASN A 62 -10.74 4.17 6.43
N ARG A 63 -11.00 5.48 6.31
CA ARG A 63 -12.06 5.98 5.42
C ARG A 63 -11.74 5.71 3.95
N ALA A 64 -10.49 5.91 3.54
CA ALA A 64 -10.03 5.61 2.18
C ALA A 64 -10.11 4.11 1.86
N ALA A 65 -9.65 3.26 2.78
CA ALA A 65 -9.72 1.80 2.67
C ALA A 65 -11.18 1.30 2.57
N GLN A 66 -12.08 1.82 3.39
CA GLN A 66 -13.51 1.49 3.31
C GLN A 66 -14.13 1.92 1.97
N LYS A 67 -13.75 3.09 1.43
CA LYS A 67 -14.22 3.55 0.12
C LYS A 67 -13.75 2.59 -0.98
N TYR A 68 -12.50 2.14 -0.92
CA TYR A 68 -11.96 1.16 -1.86
C TYR A 68 -12.67 -0.19 -1.75
N GLN A 69 -12.91 -0.69 -0.54
CA GLN A 69 -13.63 -1.94 -0.32
C GLN A 69 -15.03 -1.91 -0.94
N ARG A 70 -15.82 -0.85 -0.67
CA ARG A 70 -17.16 -0.69 -1.28
C ARG A 70 -17.12 -0.65 -2.81
N LEU A 71 -16.05 -0.11 -3.38
CA LEU A 71 -15.86 -0.10 -4.84
C LEU A 71 -15.58 -1.51 -5.38
N LEU A 72 -14.81 -2.32 -4.67
CA LEU A 72 -14.58 -3.73 -5.03
C LEU A 72 -15.86 -4.56 -4.92
N ASP A 73 -16.63 -4.38 -3.85
CA ASP A 73 -17.87 -5.11 -3.61
C ASP A 73 -18.86 -4.88 -4.78
N ARG A 74 -19.09 -3.62 -5.16
CA ARG A 74 -19.94 -3.25 -6.31
C ARG A 74 -19.45 -3.83 -7.64
N ARG A 75 -18.13 -3.81 -7.90
CA ARG A 75 -17.56 -4.42 -9.12
C ARG A 75 -17.76 -5.93 -9.14
N GLY A 76 -17.73 -6.58 -7.97
CA GLY A 76 -18.05 -8.00 -7.83
C GLY A 76 -19.51 -8.31 -8.17
N GLU A 77 -20.44 -7.47 -7.70
CA GLU A 77 -21.88 -7.58 -7.99
C GLU A 77 -22.19 -7.36 -9.48
N GLU A 78 -21.60 -6.35 -10.10
CA GLU A 78 -21.75 -6.06 -11.53
C GLU A 78 -21.23 -7.22 -12.40
N ASN A 79 -20.06 -7.77 -12.05
CA ASN A 79 -19.47 -8.89 -12.79
C ASN A 79 -20.22 -10.23 -12.58
N SER A 80 -20.98 -10.35 -11.50
CA SER A 80 -21.80 -11.55 -11.22
C SER A 80 -23.20 -11.47 -11.81
N SER A 81 -23.62 -10.26 -12.22
CA SER A 81 -24.92 -9.98 -12.85
C SER A 81 -24.86 -10.00 -14.39
N ASN A 82 -23.69 -10.26 -14.96
CA ASN A 82 -23.40 -10.24 -16.39
C ASN A 82 -22.90 -11.62 -16.86
#